data_AF-A0A538F4L1-F1
#
_entry.id   AF-A0A538F4L1-F1
#
_cell.length_a   1.000
_cell.length_b   1.000
_cell.length_c   1.000
_cell.angle_alpha   90.00
_cell.angle_beta   90.00
_cell.angle_gamma   90.00
#
_symmetry.space_group_name_H-M   'P 1'
#
loop_
_entity.id
_entity.type
_entity.pdbx_description
1 polymer ?
#
loop_
_entity_poly.entity_id
_entity_poly.type
_entity_poly.pdbx_seq_one_letter_code
_entity_poly.pdbx_strand_id
1 'polypeptide(L)'
;MSLRRLEILQWVGLLLGALVWTGQHVVGYGVTEAACSPGGTHWGIRTDTWEAVLMAAAAGCVLAAGLAAVTVVVRTREESYESPPPTGRVRFLAIAAITANLIFLVIILLDGLGSIFNVACRQG
;
A
#
# COMPACT_ATOMS: atom_id res chain seq x y z
N MET A 1 24.78 7.85 4.23
CA MET A 1 23.50 8.44 3.77
C MET A 1 23.24 9.64 4.67
N SER A 2 22.82 10.80 4.15
CA SER A 2 22.53 11.96 5.01
C SER A 2 21.27 11.73 5.84
N LEU A 3 21.20 12.31 7.04
CA LEU A 3 20.01 12.26 7.91
C LEU A 3 18.71 12.63 7.16
N ARG A 4 18.77 13.68 6.33
CA ARG A 4 17.65 14.13 5.49
C ARG A 4 17.11 13.04 4.54
N ARG A 5 17.98 12.18 3.99
CA ARG A 5 17.54 11.09 3.11
C ARG A 5 16.85 9.98 3.89
N LEU A 6 17.35 9.67 5.10
CA LEU A 6 16.72 8.68 5.99
C LEU A 6 15.35 9.16 6.46
N GLU A 7 15.21 10.45 6.77
CA GLU A 7 13.93 11.06 7.13
C GLU A 7 12.91 10.99 5.98
N ILE A 8 13.32 11.32 4.75
CA ILE A 8 12.45 11.18 3.56
C ILE A 8 12.02 9.72 3.38
N LEU A 9 12.96 8.76 3.45
CA LEU A 9 12.64 7.34 3.30
C LEU A 9 11.72 6.83 4.41
N GLN A 10 11.86 7.34 5.63
CA GLN A 10 10.99 7.03 6.75
C GLN A 10 9.55 7.56 6.52
N TRP A 11 9.39 8.76 5.98
CA TRP A 11 8.06 9.28 5.63
C TRP A 11 7.43 8.54 4.47
N VAL A 12 8.22 8.22 3.44
CA VAL A 12 7.77 7.39 2.30
C VAL A 12 7.33 6.02 2.80
N GLY A 13 8.16 5.35 3.60
CA GLY A 13 7.82 4.05 4.19
C GLY A 13 6.55 4.10 5.04
N LEU A 14 6.32 5.18 5.79
CA LEU A 14 5.15 5.31 6.65
C LEU A 14 3.85 5.58 5.88
N LEU A 15 3.88 6.50 4.91
CA LEU A 15 2.67 7.03 4.27
C LEU A 15 2.30 6.33 2.97
N LEU A 16 3.28 5.82 2.22
CA LEU A 16 3.04 5.29 0.89
C LEU A 16 2.09 4.09 0.91
N GLY A 17 2.23 3.19 1.90
CA GLY A 17 1.35 2.04 2.07
C GLY A 17 -0.12 2.42 2.22
N ALA A 18 -0.42 3.38 3.10
CA ALA A 18 -1.78 3.86 3.34
C ALA A 18 -2.37 4.55 2.10
N LEU A 19 -1.61 5.45 1.46
CA LEU A 19 -2.06 6.19 0.29
C LEU A 19 -2.34 5.26 -0.90
N VAL A 20 -1.47 4.28 -1.11
CA VAL A 20 -1.60 3.30 -2.19
C VAL A 20 -2.81 2.40 -1.96
N TRP A 21 -3.00 1.90 -0.73
CA TRP A 21 -4.18 1.13 -0.39
C TRP A 21 -5.47 1.93 -0.60
N THR A 22 -5.53 3.18 -0.12
CA THR A 22 -6.71 4.05 -0.33
C THR A 22 -6.98 4.27 -1.82
N GLY A 23 -5.94 4.53 -2.61
CA GLY A 23 -6.05 4.69 -4.06
C GLY A 23 -6.57 3.43 -4.74
N GLN A 24 -6.01 2.27 -4.43
CA GLN A 24 -6.50 0.98 -4.94
C GLN A 24 -7.99 0.82 -4.62
N HIS A 25 -8.37 1.00 -3.36
CA HIS A 25 -9.72 0.70 -2.91
C HIS A 25 -10.77 1.62 -3.55
N VAL A 26 -10.49 2.93 -3.63
CA VAL A 26 -11.39 3.90 -4.28
C VAL A 26 -11.53 3.61 -5.77
N VAL A 27 -10.43 3.27 -6.45
CA VAL A 27 -10.46 2.97 -7.89
C VAL A 27 -11.16 1.63 -8.15
N GLY A 28 -10.92 0.60 -7.35
CA GLY A 28 -11.59 -0.70 -7.45
C GLY A 28 -13.11 -0.57 -7.26
N TYR A 29 -13.54 0.22 -6.28
CA TYR A 29 -14.95 0.56 -6.11
C TYR A 29 -15.54 1.25 -7.35
N GLY A 30 -14.85 2.26 -7.90
CA GLY A 30 -15.30 2.96 -9.10
C GLY A 30 -15.37 2.07 -10.34
N VAL A 31 -14.42 1.14 -10.52
CA VAL A 31 -14.43 0.14 -11.59
C VAL A 31 -15.63 -0.81 -11.44
N THR A 32 -15.91 -1.25 -10.22
CA THR A 32 -17.06 -2.12 -9.92
C THR A 32 -18.38 -1.41 -10.22
N GLU A 33 -18.54 -0.16 -9.78
CA GLU A 33 -19.74 0.64 -10.05
C GLU A 33 -19.91 0.91 -11.56
N ALA A 34 -18.82 1.21 -12.27
CA ALA A 34 -18.85 1.42 -13.72
C ALA A 34 -19.14 0.14 -14.50
N ALA A 35 -18.85 -1.05 -13.95
CA ALA A 35 -19.16 -2.31 -14.61
C ALA A 35 -20.59 -2.81 -14.32
N CYS A 36 -21.07 -2.67 -13.08
CA CYS A 36 -22.34 -3.27 -12.64
C CYS A 36 -23.53 -2.28 -12.63
N SER A 37 -23.31 -0.95 -12.70
CA SER A 37 -24.43 0.00 -12.74
C SER A 37 -25.20 -0.05 -14.07
N PRO A 38 -26.52 0.22 -14.10
CA PRO A 38 -27.30 0.27 -15.34
C PRO A 38 -26.75 1.25 -16.38
N GLY A 39 -26.14 2.35 -15.91
CA GLY A 39 -25.46 3.33 -16.76
C GLY A 39 -24.05 2.91 -17.20
N GLY A 40 -23.48 1.87 -16.61
CA GLY A 40 -22.09 1.43 -16.80
C GLY A 40 -21.90 0.20 -17.68
N THR A 41 -22.92 -0.68 -17.76
CA THR A 41 -22.85 -1.95 -18.50
C THR A 41 -22.48 -1.82 -19.98
N HIS A 42 -22.73 -0.66 -20.60
CA HIS A 42 -22.38 -0.40 -22.01
C HIS A 42 -20.89 -0.18 -22.27
N TRP A 43 -20.07 0.07 -21.24
CA TRP A 43 -18.63 0.34 -21.40
C TRP A 43 -17.78 -0.92 -21.56
N GLY A 44 -18.34 -2.11 -21.29
CA GLY A 44 -17.64 -3.39 -21.49
C GLY A 44 -16.38 -3.55 -20.63
N ILE A 45 -16.38 -2.98 -19.41
CA ILE A 45 -15.20 -2.99 -18.52
C ILE A 45 -14.95 -4.40 -17.98
N ARG A 46 -13.72 -4.87 -18.18
CA ARG A 46 -13.23 -6.14 -17.63
C ARG A 46 -12.72 -5.94 -16.19
N THR A 47 -13.60 -6.15 -15.21
CA THR A 47 -13.31 -5.95 -13.78
C THR A 47 -12.16 -6.83 -13.30
N ASP A 48 -12.11 -8.09 -13.72
CA ASP A 48 -11.04 -9.06 -13.42
C ASP A 48 -9.63 -8.50 -13.72
N THR A 49 -9.49 -7.88 -14.89
CA THR A 49 -8.21 -7.38 -15.39
C THR A 49 -7.81 -6.11 -14.66
N TRP A 50 -8.75 -5.21 -14.42
CA TRP A 50 -8.50 -3.96 -13.68
C TRP A 50 -8.09 -4.24 -12.24
N GLU A 51 -8.82 -5.11 -11.55
CA GLU A 51 -8.53 -5.46 -10.15
C GLU A 51 -7.19 -6.17 -10.02
N ALA A 52 -6.84 -7.06 -10.95
CA ALA A 52 -5.53 -7.70 -10.98
C ALA A 52 -4.39 -6.68 -11.17
N VAL A 53 -4.57 -5.70 -12.07
CA VAL A 53 -3.58 -4.65 -12.32
C VAL A 53 -3.45 -3.72 -11.11
N LEU A 54 -4.57 -3.28 -10.52
CA LEU A 54 -4.59 -2.42 -9.34
C LEU A 54 -3.92 -3.09 -8.15
N MET A 55 -4.27 -4.34 -7.86
CA MET A 55 -3.66 -5.15 -6.81
C MET A 55 -2.15 -5.31 -7.03
N ALA A 56 -1.72 -5.67 -8.24
CA ALA A 56 -0.30 -5.87 -8.54
C ALA A 56 0.51 -4.57 -8.41
N ALA A 57 -0.02 -3.46 -8.93
CA ALA A 57 0.61 -2.15 -8.81
C ALA A 57 0.70 -1.69 -7.35
N ALA A 58 -0.39 -1.84 -6.60
CA ALA A 58 -0.44 -1.47 -5.19
C ALA A 58 0.52 -2.31 -4.35
N ALA A 59 0.52 -3.62 -4.52
CA ALA A 59 1.46 -4.53 -3.86
C ALA A 59 2.91 -4.16 -4.17
N GLY A 60 3.23 -3.84 -5.43
CA GLY A 60 4.57 -3.38 -5.82
C GLY A 60 5.01 -2.11 -5.08
N CYS A 61 4.13 -1.11 -4.98
CA CYS A 61 4.41 0.13 -4.25
C CYS A 61 4.59 -0.10 -2.75
N VAL A 62 3.76 -0.95 -2.13
CA VAL A 62 3.88 -1.28 -0.69
C VAL A 62 5.14 -2.09 -0.39
N LEU A 63 5.53 -3.00 -1.27
CA LEU A 63 6.80 -3.70 -1.15
C LEU A 63 7.98 -2.73 -1.23
N ALA A 64 7.96 -1.77 -2.16
CA ALA A 64 8.98 -0.73 -2.24
C ALA A 64 9.03 0.15 -0.98
N ALA A 65 7.86 0.52 -0.42
CA ALA A 65 7.74 1.26 0.84
C ALA A 65 8.33 0.47 2.03
N GLY A 66 8.02 -0.83 2.11
CA GLY A 66 8.55 -1.73 3.13
C GLY A 66 10.07 -1.88 3.01
N LEU A 67 10.61 -2.02 1.79
CA LEU A 67 12.06 -2.08 1.55
C LEU A 67 12.76 -0.77 1.95
N ALA A 68 12.13 0.38 1.72
CA ALA A 68 12.64 1.67 2.19
C ALA A 68 12.71 1.71 3.73
N ALA A 69 11.66 1.26 4.43
CA ALA A 69 11.62 1.20 5.89
C ALA A 69 12.68 0.22 6.45
N VAL A 70 12.80 -0.98 5.87
CA VAL A 70 13.86 -1.95 6.22
C VAL A 70 15.25 -1.36 6.01
N THR A 71 15.46 -0.65 4.89
CA THR A 71 16.73 0.01 4.61
C THR A 71 17.07 1.03 5.70
N VAL A 72 16.10 1.82 6.17
CA VAL A 72 16.32 2.76 7.28
C VAL A 72 16.72 2.02 8.55
N VAL A 73 15.98 0.97 8.95
CA VAL A 73 16.29 0.18 10.16
C VAL A 73 17.68 -0.45 10.11
N VAL A 74 18.06 -1.05 8.97
CA VAL A 74 19.39 -1.67 8.78
C VAL A 74 20.50 -0.62 8.85
N ARG A 75 20.26 0.57 8.30
CA ARG A 75 21.25 1.67 8.31
C ARG A 75 21.37 2.37 9.66
N THR A 76 20.34 2.30 10.51
CA THR A 76 20.35 2.84 11.88
C THR A 76 20.52 1.75 12.93
N ARG A 77 21.09 0.58 12.59
CA ARG A 77 21.14 -0.58 13.51
C ARG A 77 21.97 -0.33 14.78
N GLU A 78 22.99 0.52 14.70
CA GLU A 78 23.90 0.85 15.80
C GLU A 78 23.28 1.83 16.80
N GLU A 79 22.19 2.50 16.41
CA GLU A 79 21.50 3.52 17.21
C GLU A 79 20.30 2.91 17.92
N SER A 80 20.13 3.09 19.23
CA SER A 80 18.90 2.65 19.91
C SER A 80 17.68 3.43 19.39
N TYR A 81 16.50 2.82 19.38
CA TYR A 81 15.26 3.57 19.13
C TYR A 81 14.94 4.56 20.26
N GLU A 82 15.58 4.41 21.42
CA GLU A 82 15.53 5.33 22.57
C GLU A 82 16.60 6.42 22.50
N SER A 83 17.47 6.40 21.48
CA SER A 83 18.49 7.44 21.29
C SER A 83 17.83 8.83 21.17
N PRO A 84 18.49 9.89 21.66
CA PRO A 84 18.01 11.25 21.48
C PRO A 84 17.69 11.56 20.01
N PRO A 85 16.69 12.41 19.73
CA PRO A 85 16.39 12.82 18.37
C PRO A 85 17.61 13.51 17.73
N PRO A 86 17.83 13.34 16.41
CA PRO A 86 16.87 12.84 15.41
C PRO A 86 16.94 11.33 15.09
N THR A 87 17.98 10.62 15.50
CA THR A 87 18.25 9.24 15.04
C THR A 87 17.26 8.22 15.62
N GLY A 88 16.95 8.30 16.92
CA GLY A 88 15.98 7.40 17.56
C GLY A 88 14.58 7.49 16.94
N ARG A 89 14.11 8.72 16.65
CA ARG A 89 12.81 8.98 15.98
C ARG A 89 12.71 8.28 14.63
N VAL A 90 13.74 8.43 13.79
CA VAL A 90 13.78 7.83 12.45
C VAL A 90 13.73 6.30 12.54
N ARG A 91 14.48 5.70 13.48
CA ARG A 91 14.46 4.25 13.70
C ARG A 91 13.11 3.75 14.18
N PHE A 92 12.51 4.41 15.18
CA PHE A 92 11.19 4.05 15.71
C PHE A 92 10.11 4.08 14.62
N LEU A 93 10.05 5.17 13.86
CA LEU A 93 9.06 5.32 12.77
C LEU A 93 9.31 4.32 11.64
N ALA A 94 10.55 3.96 11.35
CA ALA A 94 10.86 2.93 10.37
C ALA A 94 10.41 1.53 10.83
N ILE A 95 10.55 1.19 12.12
CA ILE A 95 10.01 -0.06 12.69
C ILE A 95 8.48 -0.09 12.57
N ALA A 96 7.81 0.99 12.97
CA ALA A 96 6.36 1.11 12.84
C ALA A 96 5.91 1.00 11.37
N ALA A 97 6.65 1.61 10.44
CA ALA A 97 6.38 1.53 9.01
C ALA A 97 6.51 0.11 8.46
N ILE A 98 7.44 -0.73 8.94
CA ILE A 98 7.53 -2.14 8.51
C ILE A 98 6.24 -2.89 8.87
N THR A 99 5.77 -2.75 10.12
CA THR A 99 4.53 -3.39 10.57
C THR A 99 3.32 -2.87 9.79
N ALA A 100 3.23 -1.55 9.58
CA ALA A 100 2.14 -0.95 8.82
C ALA A 100 2.11 -1.44 7.37
N ASN A 101 3.26 -1.47 6.68
CA ASN A 101 3.33 -1.96 5.29
C ASN A 101 2.96 -3.45 5.18
N LEU A 102 3.32 -4.27 6.17
CA LEU A 102 2.89 -5.67 6.20
C LEU A 102 1.37 -5.79 6.28
N ILE A 103 0.73 -5.00 7.15
CA ILE A 103 -0.73 -4.96 7.28
C ILE A 103 -1.36 -4.48 5.97
N PHE A 104 -0.88 -3.38 5.38
CA PHE A 104 -1.41 -2.85 4.12
C PHE A 104 -1.24 -3.84 2.97
N LEU A 105 -0.13 -4.57 2.89
CA LEU A 105 0.08 -5.59 1.88
C LEU A 105 -0.98 -6.70 1.99
N VAL A 106 -1.26 -7.18 3.20
CA VAL A 106 -2.30 -8.19 3.43
C VAL A 106 -3.67 -7.64 3.03
N ILE A 107 -4.02 -6.42 3.45
CA ILE A 107 -5.30 -5.80 3.09
C ILE A 107 -5.44 -5.66 1.57
N ILE A 108 -4.42 -5.15 0.88
CA ILE A 108 -4.38 -5.01 -0.59
C ILE A 108 -4.65 -6.33 -1.28
N LEU A 109 -3.98 -7.40 -0.85
CA LEU A 109 -4.16 -8.73 -1.42
C LEU A 109 -5.55 -9.28 -1.15
N LEU A 110 -6.07 -9.14 0.06
CA LEU A 110 -7.42 -9.60 0.41
C LEU A 110 -8.51 -8.85 -0.37
N ASP A 111 -8.35 -7.53 -0.54
CA ASP A 111 -9.26 -6.68 -1.30
C ASP A 111 -9.29 -7.08 -2.78
N GLY A 112 -8.11 -7.19 -3.42
CA GLY A 112 -8.00 -7.58 -4.82
C GLY A 112 -8.47 -9.02 -5.09
N LEU A 113 -8.06 -9.99 -4.26
CA LEU A 113 -8.52 -11.38 -4.37
C LEU A 113 -10.04 -11.47 -4.15
N GLY A 114 -10.58 -10.72 -3.18
CA GLY A 114 -12.00 -10.63 -2.92
C GLY A 114 -12.77 -10.15 -4.14
N SER A 115 -12.31 -9.07 -4.79
CA SER A 115 -12.96 -8.52 -5.98
C SER A 115 -12.88 -9.44 -7.21
N ILE A 116 -11.76 -10.14 -7.39
CA ILE A 116 -11.57 -11.05 -8.54
C ILE A 116 -12.41 -12.33 -8.40
N PHE A 117 -12.43 -12.95 -7.21
CA PHE A 117 -13.09 -14.25 -7.01
C PHE A 117 -14.57 -14.14 -6.65
N ASN A 118 -15.00 -13.02 -6.09
CA ASN A 118 -16.40 -12.79 -5.78
C ASN A 118 -17.04 -12.07 -6.97
N VAL A 119 -17.90 -12.78 -7.73
CA VAL A 119 -18.51 -12.27 -8.96
C VAL A 119 -19.18 -10.92 -8.71
N ALA A 120 -18.54 -9.83 -9.19
CA ALA A 120 -18.87 -8.45 -8.86
C ALA A 120 -20.34 -8.06 -9.08
N CYS A 121 -21.01 -8.70 -10.05
CA CYS A 121 -22.40 -8.39 -10.38
C CYS A 121 -23.41 -9.48 -9.98
N ARG A 122 -23.12 -10.31 -8.96
CA ARG A 122 -24.11 -11.29 -8.45
C ARG A 122 -25.20 -10.66 -7.58
N GLN A 123 -25.06 -9.40 -7.18
CA GLN A 123 -26.09 -8.62 -6.50
C GLN A 123 -26.96 -7.87 -7.52
N GLY A 124 -27.62 -8.64 -8.40
CA GLY A 124 -28.72 -8.16 -9.25
C GLY A 124 -30.05 -8.58 -8.66
#